data_AF-A0A8S3V187-F1
#
_entry.id   AF-A0A8S3V187-F1
#
_cell.length_a   1.000
_cell.length_b   1.000
_cell.length_c   1.000
_cell.angle_alpha   90.00
_cell.angle_beta   90.00
_cell.angle_gamma   90.00
#
_symmetry.space_group_name_H-M   'P 1'
#
loop_
_entity.id
_entity.type
_entity.pdbx_description
1 polymer ?
#
loop_
_entity_poly.entity_id
_entity_poly.type
_entity_poly.pdbx_seq_one_letter_code
_entity_poly.pdbx_strand_id
1 'polypeptide(L)'
;MAAKKPAQDHERRKQISIRGIAPVENVCNIKNSFNRHLHYTLVKDRDVATSWDYYEALAHVVRDHLVGRWIRTHQHYYREDPKRVYYLSMEFYMGRTLNNTMVNLGLENACDEAMYQLGLDIEELEEVEGDAGLGNGGLGRLAACFMDSLSTLGIAAYGYGIRYDYGIFEQKINNGWQTEEPDEWLKFGNPWERARPEYLLPVKFYGRVQQSDKGSKWVDTQLVYAIRHTYSRF
;
A
#
# COMPACT_ATOMS: atom_id res chain seq x y z
N MET A 1 -5.12 32.34 -2.06
CA MET A 1 -6.12 31.79 -3.00
C MET A 1 -7.25 31.19 -2.17
N ALA A 2 -8.49 31.57 -2.47
CA ALA A 2 -9.65 31.36 -1.61
C ALA A 2 -10.05 29.89 -1.47
N ALA A 3 -10.47 29.51 -0.25
CA ALA A 3 -11.08 28.23 0.08
C ALA A 3 -12.26 27.91 -0.85
N LYS A 4 -12.25 26.73 -1.49
CA LYS A 4 -13.36 26.24 -2.30
C LYS A 4 -14.56 25.99 -1.37
N LYS A 5 -15.67 26.67 -1.66
CA LYS A 5 -17.00 26.40 -1.06
C LYS A 5 -17.47 24.97 -1.40
N PRO A 6 -18.34 24.37 -0.57
CA PRO A 6 -18.75 22.97 -0.69
C PRO A 6 -19.45 22.68 -2.02
N ALA A 7 -19.20 21.48 -2.56
CA ALA A 7 -19.82 20.94 -3.77
C ALA A 7 -21.35 21.00 -3.69
N GLN A 8 -21.99 21.43 -4.79
CA GLN A 8 -23.46 21.53 -4.88
C GLN A 8 -24.10 20.15 -4.62
N ASP A 9 -25.25 20.11 -3.95
CA ASP A 9 -26.01 18.88 -3.60
C ASP A 9 -26.21 17.89 -4.76
N HIS A 10 -26.22 18.39 -5.99
CA HIS A 10 -26.32 17.57 -7.20
C HIS A 10 -25.07 16.71 -7.46
N GLU A 11 -23.87 17.19 -7.12
CA GLU A 11 -22.63 16.40 -7.23
C GLU A 11 -22.56 15.31 -6.17
N ARG A 12 -22.96 15.62 -4.93
CA ARG A 12 -23.10 14.62 -3.84
C ARG A 12 -24.05 13.49 -4.22
N ARG A 13 -25.19 13.81 -4.85
CA ARG A 13 -26.17 12.80 -5.31
C ARG A 13 -25.64 11.90 -6.43
N LYS A 14 -24.78 12.41 -7.31
CA LYS A 14 -24.11 11.58 -8.34
C LYS A 14 -23.06 10.66 -7.74
N GLN A 15 -22.33 11.13 -6.73
CA GLN A 15 -21.31 10.37 -6.01
C GLN A 15 -21.92 9.14 -5.31
N ILE A 16 -23.11 9.30 -4.70
CA ILE A 16 -23.85 8.20 -4.04
C ILE A 16 -24.19 7.05 -5.02
N SER A 17 -24.52 7.35 -6.28
CA SER A 17 -24.94 6.34 -7.27
C SER A 17 -23.80 5.44 -7.75
N ILE A 18 -22.57 5.96 -7.83
CA ILE A 18 -21.40 5.24 -8.33
C ILE A 18 -20.83 4.29 -7.27
N ARG A 19 -20.93 4.67 -5.99
CA ARG A 19 -20.29 3.96 -4.88
C ARG A 19 -21.12 2.77 -4.32
N GLY A 20 -22.30 2.48 -4.87
CA GLY A 20 -23.15 1.33 -4.49
C GLY A 20 -24.00 1.55 -3.22
N ILE A 21 -24.85 0.61 -2.81
CA ILE A 21 -25.60 0.72 -1.54
C ILE A 21 -24.88 -0.10 -0.47
N ALA A 22 -24.50 0.51 0.64
CA ALA A 22 -23.85 -0.18 1.75
C ALA A 22 -24.86 -1.03 2.54
N PRO A 23 -24.68 -2.37 2.64
CA PRO A 23 -25.50 -3.20 3.49
C PRO A 23 -25.29 -2.82 4.96
N VAL A 24 -26.38 -2.73 5.74
CA VAL A 24 -26.34 -2.35 7.17
C VAL A 24 -25.40 -3.25 7.99
N GLU A 25 -25.38 -4.55 7.67
CA GLU A 25 -24.51 -5.53 8.33
C GLU A 25 -23.01 -5.22 8.11
N ASN A 26 -22.64 -4.74 6.92
CA ASN A 26 -21.25 -4.39 6.63
C ASN A 26 -20.80 -3.16 7.44
N VAL A 27 -21.65 -2.14 7.57
CA VAL A 27 -21.34 -0.92 8.34
C VAL A 27 -21.09 -1.26 9.81
N CYS A 28 -21.95 -2.07 10.42
CA CYS A 28 -21.79 -2.50 11.82
C CYS A 28 -20.48 -3.27 12.03
N ASN A 29 -20.16 -4.19 11.12
CA ASN A 29 -18.92 -4.99 11.18
C ASN A 29 -17.66 -4.12 11.04
N ILE A 30 -17.67 -3.12 10.15
CA ILE A 30 -16.56 -2.17 9.98
C ILE A 30 -16.35 -1.37 11.27
N LYS A 31 -17.42 -0.80 11.86
CA LYS A 31 -17.32 -0.05 13.12
C LYS A 31 -16.74 -0.88 14.27
N ASN A 32 -17.20 -2.13 14.40
CA ASN A 32 -16.70 -3.04 15.43
C ASN A 32 -15.22 -3.37 15.21
N SER A 33 -14.82 -3.62 13.96
CA SER A 33 -13.44 -3.93 13.60
C SER A 33 -12.53 -2.70 13.78
N PHE A 34 -13.01 -1.51 13.44
CA PHE A 34 -12.31 -0.24 13.64
C PHE A 34 -12.00 0.00 15.12
N ASN A 35 -13.02 -0.07 15.98
CA ASN A 35 -12.83 0.09 17.43
C ASN A 35 -11.91 -1.00 18.00
N ARG A 36 -11.97 -2.23 17.46
CA ARG A 36 -11.07 -3.32 17.84
C ARG A 36 -9.62 -3.01 17.48
N HIS A 37 -9.33 -2.50 16.29
CA HIS A 37 -7.96 -2.13 15.92
C HIS A 37 -7.46 -0.92 16.70
N LEU A 38 -8.29 0.11 16.90
CA LEU A 38 -7.95 1.24 17.74
C LEU A 38 -7.54 0.78 19.15
N HIS A 39 -8.30 -0.15 19.73
CA HIS A 39 -8.03 -0.64 21.08
C HIS A 39 -6.88 -1.65 21.17
N TYR A 40 -6.87 -2.69 20.34
CA TYR A 40 -5.92 -3.81 20.49
C TYR A 40 -4.68 -3.71 19.61
N THR A 41 -4.77 -3.03 18.47
CA THR A 41 -3.63 -2.85 17.57
C THR A 41 -2.84 -1.58 17.94
N LEU A 42 -3.54 -0.48 18.17
CA LEU A 42 -2.92 0.82 18.45
C LEU A 42 -2.79 1.13 19.94
N VAL A 43 -3.50 0.36 20.79
CA VAL A 43 -3.50 0.57 22.25
C VAL A 43 -3.97 1.97 22.61
N LYS A 44 -5.08 2.38 21.99
CA LYS A 44 -5.70 3.71 22.17
C LYS A 44 -7.15 3.59 22.61
N ASP A 45 -7.58 4.57 23.40
CA ASP A 45 -8.97 4.94 23.57
C ASP A 45 -9.30 6.17 22.70
N ARG A 46 -10.57 6.55 22.66
CA ARG A 46 -11.05 7.67 21.83
C ARG A 46 -10.66 9.05 22.39
N ASP A 47 -10.31 9.16 23.66
CA ASP A 47 -9.99 10.43 24.31
C ASP A 47 -8.58 10.90 23.94
N VAL A 48 -7.67 9.96 23.64
CA VAL A 48 -6.26 10.25 23.30
C VAL A 48 -5.86 9.91 21.86
N ALA A 49 -6.79 9.36 21.07
CA ALA A 49 -6.55 8.99 19.68
C ALA A 49 -6.37 10.22 18.77
N THR A 50 -5.31 10.19 17.98
CA THR A 50 -4.97 11.21 16.97
C THR A 50 -5.56 10.85 15.60
N SER A 51 -5.53 11.80 14.65
CA SER A 51 -5.94 11.51 13.26
C SER A 51 -5.12 10.38 12.62
N TRP A 52 -3.82 10.27 12.97
CA TRP A 52 -2.99 9.14 12.56
C TRP A 52 -3.50 7.81 13.11
N ASP A 53 -3.84 7.77 14.41
CA ASP A 53 -4.38 6.56 15.04
C ASP A 53 -5.69 6.13 14.35
N TYR A 54 -6.56 7.09 14.01
CA TYR A 54 -7.81 6.78 13.28
C TYR A 54 -7.56 6.29 11.84
N TYR A 55 -6.63 6.91 11.11
CA TYR A 55 -6.22 6.43 9.78
C TYR A 55 -5.67 5.00 9.86
N GLU A 56 -4.75 4.73 10.78
CA GLU A 56 -4.10 3.43 10.90
C GLU A 56 -5.09 2.34 11.30
N ALA A 57 -6.05 2.64 12.18
CA ALA A 57 -7.14 1.74 12.51
C ALA A 57 -8.02 1.41 11.28
N LEU A 58 -8.37 2.41 10.47
CA LEU A 58 -9.12 2.20 9.23
C LEU A 58 -8.33 1.37 8.20
N ALA A 59 -7.04 1.68 8.02
CA ALA A 59 -6.16 0.94 7.12
C ALA A 59 -6.08 -0.55 7.51
N HIS A 60 -6.01 -0.85 8.81
CA HIS A 60 -6.05 -2.23 9.31
C HIS A 60 -7.38 -2.94 9.02
N VAL A 61 -8.51 -2.26 9.19
CA VAL A 61 -9.83 -2.83 8.85
C VAL A 61 -9.89 -3.17 7.35
N VAL A 62 -9.50 -2.25 6.48
CA VAL A 62 -9.52 -2.48 5.03
C VAL A 62 -8.55 -3.59 4.63
N ARG A 63 -7.37 -3.64 5.25
CA ARG A 63 -6.37 -4.69 5.04
C ARG A 63 -6.89 -6.09 5.42
N ASP A 64 -7.65 -6.23 6.50
CA ASP A 64 -8.22 -7.52 6.90
C ASP A 64 -9.09 -8.14 5.78
N HIS A 65 -9.87 -7.31 5.08
CA HIS A 65 -10.67 -7.74 3.92
C HIS A 65 -9.82 -8.17 2.71
N LEU A 66 -8.60 -7.64 2.59
CA LEU A 66 -7.65 -7.99 1.54
C LEU A 66 -6.91 -9.31 1.85
N VAL A 67 -6.51 -9.54 3.10
CA VAL A 67 -5.68 -10.70 3.49
C VAL A 67 -6.35 -12.03 3.13
N GLY A 68 -7.66 -12.16 3.38
CA GLY A 68 -8.40 -13.38 3.05
C GLY A 68 -8.42 -13.68 1.55
N ARG A 69 -8.54 -12.66 0.70
CA ARG A 69 -8.49 -12.81 -0.76
C ARG A 69 -7.07 -13.14 -1.22
N TRP A 70 -6.08 -12.46 -0.67
CA TRP A 70 -4.67 -12.63 -1.02
C TRP A 70 -4.16 -14.06 -0.79
N ILE A 71 -4.52 -14.67 0.34
CA ILE A 71 -4.19 -16.07 0.66
C ILE A 71 -4.83 -17.02 -0.37
N ARG A 72 -6.12 -16.83 -0.68
CA ARG A 72 -6.83 -17.68 -1.64
C ARG A 72 -6.22 -17.59 -3.05
N THR A 73 -5.85 -16.39 -3.49
CA THR A 73 -5.18 -16.18 -4.78
C THR A 73 -3.85 -16.93 -4.85
N HIS A 74 -3.01 -16.85 -3.81
CA HIS A 74 -1.74 -17.57 -3.77
C HIS A 74 -1.94 -19.09 -3.79
N GLN A 75 -2.90 -19.61 -3.03
CA GLN A 75 -3.22 -21.03 -3.03
C GLN A 75 -3.73 -21.49 -4.41
N HIS A 76 -4.57 -20.69 -5.06
CA HIS A 76 -5.06 -20.99 -6.40
C HIS A 76 -3.91 -21.04 -7.42
N TYR A 77 -3.03 -20.04 -7.44
CA TYR A 77 -1.84 -20.05 -8.31
C TYR A 77 -0.88 -21.18 -8.02
N TYR A 78 -0.83 -21.70 -6.79
CA TYR A 78 -0.03 -22.88 -6.48
C TYR A 78 -0.67 -24.17 -7.02
N ARG A 79 -2.00 -24.29 -6.91
CA ARG A 79 -2.74 -25.50 -7.36
C ARG A 79 -2.83 -25.60 -8.87
N GLU A 80 -3.15 -24.51 -9.56
CA GLU A 80 -3.33 -24.49 -11.02
C GLU A 80 -2.00 -24.40 -11.78
N ASP A 81 -0.93 -23.99 -11.10
CA ASP A 81 0.41 -23.75 -11.65
C ASP A 81 0.44 -23.02 -13.02
N PRO A 82 -0.23 -21.86 -13.15
CA PRO A 82 -0.20 -21.12 -14.41
C PRO A 82 1.19 -20.55 -14.67
N LYS A 83 1.46 -20.21 -15.93
CA LYS A 83 2.65 -19.42 -16.27
C LYS A 83 2.62 -18.09 -15.50
N ARG A 84 3.69 -17.80 -14.76
CA ARG A 84 3.81 -16.60 -13.91
C ARG A 84 4.54 -15.48 -14.63
N VAL A 85 4.06 -14.25 -14.46
CA VAL A 85 4.68 -13.04 -14.97
C VAL A 85 5.44 -12.36 -13.82
N TYR A 86 6.72 -12.06 -14.04
CA TYR A 86 7.55 -11.34 -13.07
C TYR A 86 7.95 -9.99 -13.67
N TYR A 87 7.32 -8.92 -13.18
CA TYR A 87 7.64 -7.57 -13.61
C TYR A 87 8.71 -6.99 -12.69
N LEU A 88 9.94 -6.87 -13.21
CA LEU A 88 11.08 -6.32 -12.48
C LEU A 88 11.20 -4.83 -12.79
N SER A 89 11.13 -3.99 -11.77
CA SER A 89 11.33 -2.55 -11.91
C SER A 89 12.09 -1.99 -10.73
N MET A 90 12.96 -1.01 -11.01
CA MET A 90 13.63 -0.24 -9.96
C MET A 90 12.69 0.78 -9.33
N GLU A 91 11.54 1.07 -9.95
CA GLU A 91 10.59 2.08 -9.50
C GLU A 91 9.14 1.56 -9.54
N PHE A 92 8.37 1.87 -8.50
CA PHE A 92 6.92 1.68 -8.42
C PHE A 92 6.30 2.91 -7.75
N TYR A 93 5.69 3.80 -8.54
CA TYR A 93 5.07 5.02 -8.02
C TYR A 93 3.62 4.74 -7.59
N MET A 94 3.48 4.14 -6.41
CA MET A 94 2.21 3.58 -5.93
C MET A 94 1.22 4.68 -5.51
N GLY A 95 1.69 5.70 -4.81
CA GLY A 95 0.85 6.71 -4.16
C GLY A 95 0.13 6.15 -2.93
N ARG A 96 -1.00 6.75 -2.56
CA ARG A 96 -1.87 6.32 -1.45
C ARG A 96 -2.60 5.01 -1.75
N THR A 97 -2.73 4.15 -0.75
CA THR A 97 -3.25 2.78 -0.93
C THR A 97 -4.66 2.60 -0.35
N LEU A 98 -5.05 3.37 0.66
CA LEU A 98 -6.33 3.22 1.36
C LEU A 98 -7.52 3.34 0.41
N ASN A 99 -7.61 4.47 -0.30
CA ASN A 99 -8.71 4.73 -1.23
C ASN A 99 -8.77 3.69 -2.36
N ASN A 100 -7.62 3.38 -3.00
CA ASN A 100 -7.56 2.38 -4.07
C ASN A 100 -8.04 1.01 -3.61
N THR A 101 -7.66 0.59 -2.39
CA THR A 101 -8.08 -0.70 -1.83
C THR A 101 -9.57 -0.72 -1.52
N MET A 102 -10.12 0.37 -0.96
CA MET A 102 -11.56 0.45 -0.69
C MET A 102 -12.40 0.39 -1.97
N VAL A 103 -11.97 1.07 -3.04
CA VAL A 103 -12.63 1.04 -4.35
C VAL A 103 -12.60 -0.37 -4.94
N ASN A 104 -11.42 -1.00 -5.01
CA ASN A 104 -11.27 -2.31 -5.65
C ASN A 104 -11.93 -3.45 -4.87
N LEU A 105 -12.16 -3.28 -3.56
CA LEU A 105 -12.92 -4.21 -2.73
C LEU A 105 -14.43 -3.90 -2.68
N GLY A 106 -14.88 -2.76 -3.22
CA GLY A 106 -16.26 -2.30 -3.12
C GLY A 106 -16.70 -1.94 -1.70
N LEU A 107 -15.76 -1.44 -0.88
CA LEU A 107 -15.97 -1.10 0.53
C LEU A 107 -16.14 0.39 0.81
N GLU A 108 -15.86 1.25 -0.18
CA GLU A 108 -15.83 2.72 -0.03
C GLU A 108 -17.05 3.27 0.73
N ASN A 109 -18.27 2.95 0.28
CA ASN A 109 -19.49 3.44 0.94
C ASN A 109 -19.74 2.87 2.33
N ALA A 110 -19.35 1.62 2.57
CA ALA A 110 -19.54 1.01 3.88
C ALA A 110 -18.54 1.59 4.89
N CYS A 111 -17.32 1.92 4.46
CA CYS A 111 -16.33 2.62 5.26
C CYS A 111 -16.75 4.08 5.53
N ASP A 112 -17.19 4.80 4.50
CA ASP A 112 -17.65 6.19 4.62
C ASP A 112 -18.79 6.33 5.65
N GLU A 113 -19.85 5.53 5.49
CA GLU A 113 -20.98 5.51 6.44
C GLU A 113 -20.55 5.08 7.86
N ALA A 114 -19.62 4.12 7.97
CA ALA A 114 -19.11 3.68 9.27
C ALA A 114 -18.32 4.79 9.98
N MET A 115 -17.44 5.50 9.26
CA MET A 115 -16.66 6.60 9.81
C MET A 115 -17.56 7.78 10.18
N TYR A 116 -18.53 8.11 9.32
CA TYR A 116 -19.54 9.13 9.59
C TYR A 116 -20.31 8.87 10.88
N GLN A 117 -20.78 7.63 11.10
CA GLN A 117 -21.47 7.25 12.34
C GLN A 117 -20.58 7.24 13.58
N LEU A 118 -19.26 7.16 13.41
CA LEU A 118 -18.28 7.31 14.50
C LEU A 118 -17.91 8.78 14.73
N GLY A 119 -18.38 9.70 13.89
CA GLY A 119 -18.07 11.13 13.97
C GLY A 119 -16.72 11.49 13.36
N LEU A 120 -16.26 10.72 12.38
CA LEU A 120 -15.01 10.94 11.64
C LEU A 120 -15.32 11.24 10.17
N ASP A 121 -14.53 12.13 9.56
CA ASP A 121 -14.56 12.37 8.11
C ASP A 121 -13.52 11.47 7.43
N ILE A 122 -13.97 10.62 6.51
CA ILE A 122 -13.06 9.69 5.83
C ILE A 122 -12.08 10.43 4.91
N GLU A 123 -12.45 11.57 4.33
CA GLU A 123 -11.57 12.36 3.47
C GLU A 123 -10.39 12.92 4.28
N GLU A 124 -10.63 13.35 5.53
CA GLU A 124 -9.56 13.78 6.44
C GLU A 124 -8.60 12.63 6.78
N LEU A 125 -9.12 11.40 6.93
CA LEU A 125 -8.28 10.22 7.19
C LEU A 125 -7.47 9.80 5.96
N GLU A 126 -8.01 9.95 4.75
CA GLU A 126 -7.29 9.67 3.50
C GLU A 126 -6.12 10.64 3.27
N GLU A 127 -6.24 11.90 3.70
CA GLU A 127 -5.17 12.91 3.60
C GLU A 127 -4.01 12.68 4.57
N VAL A 128 -4.22 11.88 5.62
CA VAL A 128 -3.17 11.50 6.57
C VAL A 128 -2.19 10.48 5.96
N GLU A 129 -2.62 9.71 4.97
CA GLU A 129 -1.78 8.70 4.32
C GLU A 129 -0.64 9.36 3.53
N GLY A 130 0.60 9.01 3.91
CA GLY A 130 1.79 9.37 3.14
C GLY A 130 1.86 8.58 1.83
N ASP A 131 2.33 9.24 0.76
CA ASP A 131 2.54 8.59 -0.53
C ASP A 131 3.72 7.60 -0.45
N ALA A 132 3.52 6.39 -0.96
CA ALA A 132 4.65 5.48 -1.20
C ALA A 132 5.41 5.93 -2.48
N GLY A 133 6.29 6.92 -2.32
CA GLY A 133 7.11 7.56 -3.36
C GLY A 133 8.25 6.71 -3.88
N LEU A 134 8.02 5.41 -4.14
CA LEU A 134 9.04 4.44 -4.57
C LEU A 134 9.39 4.55 -6.07
N GLY A 135 9.28 5.74 -6.65
CA GLY A 135 9.62 6.05 -8.02
C GLY A 135 9.72 7.56 -8.24
N ASN A 136 10.22 8.00 -9.39
CA ASN A 136 10.46 9.41 -9.63
C ASN A 136 9.49 10.03 -10.65
N GLY A 137 8.82 9.21 -11.46
CA GLY A 137 7.94 9.72 -12.50
C GLY A 137 7.23 8.64 -13.32
N GLY A 138 7.14 8.87 -14.62
CA GLY A 138 6.29 8.08 -15.52
C GLY A 138 6.61 6.58 -15.58
N LEU A 139 7.89 6.20 -15.47
CA LEU A 139 8.30 4.78 -15.45
C LEU A 139 7.73 4.07 -14.22
N GLY A 140 7.94 4.64 -13.03
CA GLY A 140 7.39 4.11 -11.79
C GLY A 140 5.86 4.09 -11.80
N ARG A 141 5.21 5.12 -12.37
CA ARG A 141 3.74 5.14 -12.43
C ARG A 141 3.18 4.12 -13.42
N LEU A 142 3.87 3.89 -14.54
CA LEU A 142 3.51 2.82 -15.48
C LEU A 142 3.58 1.45 -14.82
N ALA A 143 4.65 1.18 -14.05
CA ALA A 143 4.80 -0.05 -13.29
C ALA A 143 3.65 -0.25 -12.28
N ALA A 144 3.27 0.81 -11.56
CA ALA A 144 2.13 0.78 -10.66
C ALA A 144 0.82 0.47 -11.40
N CYS A 145 0.50 1.19 -12.48
CA CYS A 145 -0.71 0.94 -13.27
C CYS A 145 -0.75 -0.48 -13.86
N PHE A 146 0.39 -1.04 -14.27
CA PHE A 146 0.46 -2.43 -14.71
C PHE A 146 0.07 -3.41 -13.61
N MET A 147 0.47 -3.17 -12.36
CA MET A 147 0.05 -4.05 -11.26
C MET A 147 -1.48 -4.04 -11.06
N ASP A 148 -2.15 -2.89 -11.27
CA ASP A 148 -3.63 -2.78 -11.25
C ASP A 148 -4.28 -3.62 -12.36
N SER A 149 -3.73 -3.48 -13.56
CA SER A 149 -4.30 -4.10 -14.75
C SER A 149 -4.11 -5.62 -14.69
N LEU A 150 -2.95 -6.08 -14.23
CA LEU A 150 -2.66 -7.50 -14.07
C LEU A 150 -3.55 -8.14 -12.98
N SER A 151 -3.81 -7.46 -11.85
CA SER A 151 -4.73 -7.98 -10.82
C SER A 151 -6.16 -8.04 -11.34
N THR A 152 -6.62 -6.96 -11.99
CA THR A 152 -7.97 -6.85 -12.58
C THR A 152 -8.24 -7.92 -13.63
N LEU A 153 -7.25 -8.23 -14.48
CA LEU A 153 -7.34 -9.25 -15.53
C LEU A 153 -7.16 -10.68 -14.99
N GLY A 154 -6.91 -10.86 -13.70
CA GLY A 154 -6.68 -12.17 -13.08
C GLY A 154 -5.38 -12.85 -13.52
N ILE A 155 -4.41 -12.08 -14.03
CA ILE A 155 -3.14 -12.61 -14.51
C ILE A 155 -2.24 -12.91 -13.31
N ALA A 156 -1.64 -14.12 -13.29
CA ALA A 156 -0.72 -14.54 -12.24
C ALA A 156 0.63 -13.79 -12.34
N ALA A 157 0.63 -12.54 -11.85
CA ALA A 157 1.74 -11.62 -11.95
C ALA A 157 2.29 -11.19 -10.58
N TYR A 158 3.58 -10.88 -10.55
CA TYR A 158 4.28 -10.36 -9.38
C TYR A 158 5.17 -9.18 -9.79
N GLY A 159 5.04 -8.06 -9.07
CA GLY A 159 5.99 -6.94 -9.14
C GLY A 159 7.15 -7.16 -8.18
N TYR A 160 8.39 -6.98 -8.66
CA TYR A 160 9.59 -6.98 -7.83
C TYR A 160 10.34 -5.67 -8.00
N GLY A 161 10.64 -5.03 -6.88
CA GLY A 161 11.44 -3.82 -6.80
C GLY A 161 12.19 -3.73 -5.48
N ILE A 162 12.68 -2.54 -5.16
CA ILE A 162 13.43 -2.24 -3.94
C ILE A 162 12.54 -1.43 -3.00
N ARG A 163 12.53 -1.80 -1.72
CA ARG A 163 11.91 -1.00 -0.66
C ARG A 163 12.90 0.07 -0.24
N TYR A 164 12.78 1.27 -0.80
CA TYR A 164 13.62 2.40 -0.41
C TYR A 164 13.14 2.97 0.92
N ASP A 165 14.07 3.19 1.86
CA ASP A 165 13.74 3.81 3.13
C ASP A 165 13.35 5.29 2.97
N TYR A 166 13.89 5.94 1.93
CA TYR A 166 13.53 7.28 1.48
C TYR A 166 13.12 7.22 0.01
N GLY A 167 11.96 7.77 -0.33
CA GLY A 167 11.45 7.84 -1.70
C GLY A 167 12.13 8.92 -2.55
N ILE A 168 11.38 9.50 -3.49
CA ILE A 168 11.77 10.78 -4.09
C ILE A 168 11.83 11.87 -3.01
N PHE A 169 12.76 12.83 -3.11
CA PHE A 169 12.90 13.89 -2.11
C PHE A 169 11.61 14.71 -1.96
N GLU A 170 11.35 15.18 -0.74
CA GLU A 170 10.32 16.18 -0.47
C GLU A 170 10.80 17.53 -1.00
N GLN A 171 10.05 18.11 -1.95
CA GLN A 171 10.38 19.40 -2.54
C GLN A 171 9.83 20.54 -1.67
N LYS A 172 10.71 21.39 -1.15
CA LYS A 172 10.33 22.66 -0.52
C LYS A 172 10.82 23.84 -1.35
N ILE A 173 10.08 24.94 -1.30
CA ILE A 173 10.44 26.20 -1.97
C ILE A 173 10.82 27.24 -0.91
N ASN A 174 12.11 27.53 -0.81
CA ASN A 174 12.66 28.49 0.13
C ASN A 174 13.25 29.69 -0.63
N ASN A 175 12.67 30.88 -0.42
CA ASN A 175 13.06 32.12 -1.10
C ASN A 175 13.10 32.01 -2.64
N GLY A 176 12.15 31.27 -3.22
CA GLY A 176 12.04 31.07 -4.67
C GLY A 176 12.93 29.97 -5.26
N TRP A 177 13.70 29.26 -4.41
CA TRP A 177 14.57 28.16 -4.83
C TRP A 177 14.09 26.82 -4.27
N GLN A 178 14.33 25.75 -5.02
CA GLN A 178 14.12 24.39 -4.55
C GLN A 178 15.13 24.03 -3.46
N THR A 179 14.65 23.34 -2.43
CA THR A 179 15.47 22.63 -1.44
C THR A 179 14.92 21.22 -1.27
N GLU A 180 15.81 20.23 -1.21
CA GLU A 180 15.46 18.82 -1.07
C GLU A 180 15.55 18.37 0.40
N GLU A 181 14.50 17.70 0.88
CA GLU A 181 14.52 16.97 2.15
C GLU A 181 14.23 15.47 1.92
N PRO A 182 14.71 14.57 2.80
CA PRO A 182 14.39 13.15 2.69
C PRO A 182 12.89 12.89 2.90
N ASP A 183 12.29 12.07 2.03
CA ASP A 183 10.92 11.59 2.20
C ASP A 183 10.87 10.46 3.25
N GLU A 184 10.40 10.78 4.46
CA GLU A 184 10.32 9.87 5.60
C GLU A 184 9.00 9.04 5.62
N TRP A 185 8.52 8.57 4.46
CA TRP A 185 7.23 7.85 4.33
C TRP A 185 7.04 6.62 5.25
N LEU A 186 8.12 6.06 5.79
CA LEU A 186 8.11 4.91 6.71
C LEU A 186 8.21 5.28 8.20
N LYS A 187 8.31 6.57 8.52
CA LYS A 187 8.54 7.07 9.90
C LYS A 187 7.57 6.52 10.92
N PHE A 188 6.30 6.41 10.54
CA PHE A 188 5.21 5.93 11.39
C PHE A 188 4.81 4.49 11.06
N GLY A 189 5.66 3.77 10.32
CA GLY A 189 5.35 2.44 9.79
C GLY A 189 4.49 2.50 8.52
N ASN A 190 4.15 1.32 8.01
CA ASN A 190 3.30 1.18 6.83
C ASN A 190 2.32 0.02 7.04
N PRO A 191 1.01 0.29 7.19
CA PRO A 191 0.02 -0.75 7.49
C PRO A 191 -0.17 -1.74 6.33
N TRP A 192 0.25 -1.40 5.11
CA TRP A 192 0.02 -2.19 3.90
C TRP A 192 1.09 -3.26 3.65
N GLU A 193 2.27 -3.12 4.28
CA GLU A 193 3.36 -4.05 4.05
C GLU A 193 3.37 -5.22 5.05
N ARG A 194 3.90 -6.35 4.60
CA ARG A 194 4.23 -7.48 5.46
C ARG A 194 5.64 -7.99 5.18
N ALA A 195 6.52 -7.84 6.17
CA ALA A 195 7.83 -8.48 6.15
C ALA A 195 7.70 -10.02 6.14
N ARG A 196 8.58 -10.68 5.39
CA ARG A 196 8.69 -12.14 5.26
C ARG A 196 10.13 -12.60 5.52
N PRO A 197 10.60 -12.58 6.78
CA PRO A 197 11.96 -12.99 7.12
C PRO A 197 12.29 -14.42 6.71
N GLU A 198 11.28 -15.28 6.59
CA GLU A 198 11.40 -16.67 6.14
C GLU A 198 11.92 -16.81 4.68
N TYR A 199 11.88 -15.74 3.88
CA TYR A 199 12.39 -15.71 2.50
C TYR A 199 13.69 -14.90 2.35
N LEU A 200 14.52 -14.86 3.39
CA LEU A 200 15.83 -14.20 3.36
C LEU A 200 16.74 -14.83 2.29
N LEU A 201 17.29 -14.00 1.39
CA LEU A 201 18.22 -14.47 0.35
C LEU A 201 19.57 -13.74 0.41
N PRO A 202 20.70 -14.46 0.27
CA PRO A 202 22.02 -13.84 0.17
C PRO A 202 22.26 -13.27 -1.24
N VAL A 203 22.67 -12.02 -1.31
CA VAL A 203 23.13 -11.33 -2.51
C VAL A 203 24.64 -11.13 -2.40
N LYS A 204 25.37 -11.54 -3.44
CA LYS A 204 26.82 -11.46 -3.51
C LYS A 204 27.26 -10.21 -4.27
N PHE A 205 28.30 -9.54 -3.79
CA PHE A 205 28.96 -8.42 -4.45
C PHE A 205 30.48 -8.61 -4.49
N TYR A 206 31.16 -7.91 -5.40
CA TYR A 206 32.62 -7.94 -5.58
C TYR A 206 33.17 -9.35 -5.85
N GLY A 207 34.27 -9.74 -5.20
CA GLY A 207 34.93 -11.03 -5.40
C GLY A 207 35.58 -11.18 -6.77
N ARG A 208 35.75 -12.44 -7.19
CA ARG A 208 36.42 -12.80 -8.45
C ARG A 208 35.96 -14.14 -8.99
N VAL A 209 36.21 -14.37 -10.27
CA VAL A 209 35.96 -15.68 -10.91
C VAL A 209 37.17 -16.58 -10.72
N GLN A 210 36.95 -17.79 -10.21
CA GLN A 210 37.92 -18.87 -10.15
C GLN A 210 37.58 -19.92 -11.20
N GLN A 211 38.51 -20.20 -12.09
CA GLN A 211 38.38 -21.30 -13.06
C GLN A 211 38.75 -22.64 -12.40
N SER A 212 38.01 -23.68 -12.74
CA SER A 212 38.27 -25.06 -12.32
C SER A 212 37.93 -26.05 -13.43
N ASP A 213 38.38 -27.30 -13.32
CA ASP A 213 38.06 -28.37 -14.27
C ASP A 213 36.53 -28.63 -14.40
N LYS A 214 35.74 -28.16 -13.43
CA LYS A 214 34.26 -28.27 -13.41
C LYS A 214 33.56 -26.98 -13.87
N GLY A 215 34.31 -25.98 -14.36
CA GLY A 215 33.80 -24.68 -14.80
C GLY A 215 34.13 -23.52 -13.86
N SER A 216 33.56 -22.35 -14.17
CA SER A 216 33.77 -21.09 -13.45
C SER A 216 32.97 -21.03 -12.13
N LYS A 217 33.60 -20.56 -11.05
CA LYS A 217 32.93 -20.26 -9.78
C LYS A 217 33.18 -18.82 -9.34
N TRP A 218 32.17 -18.16 -8.79
CA TRP A 218 32.29 -16.83 -8.20
C TRP A 218 32.61 -16.95 -6.70
N VAL A 219 33.79 -16.49 -6.30
CA VAL A 219 34.36 -16.65 -4.96
C VAL A 219 34.81 -15.30 -4.38
N ASP A 220 35.14 -15.29 -3.08
CA ASP A 220 35.64 -14.11 -2.34
C ASP A 220 34.66 -12.91 -2.34
N THR A 221 33.36 -13.19 -2.33
CA THR A 221 32.28 -12.19 -2.42
C THR A 221 31.90 -11.61 -1.07
N GLN A 222 31.52 -10.34 -1.04
CA GLN A 222 30.81 -9.74 0.09
C GLN A 222 29.32 -10.11 0.04
N LEU A 223 28.72 -10.37 1.20
CA LEU A 223 27.32 -10.77 1.31
C LEU A 223 26.47 -9.64 1.87
N VAL A 224 25.34 -9.39 1.21
CA VAL A 224 24.22 -8.57 1.69
C VAL A 224 22.98 -9.43 1.70
N TYR A 225 22.14 -9.33 2.71
CA TYR A 225 20.90 -10.11 2.78
C TYR A 225 19.70 -9.30 2.29
N ALA A 226 18.93 -9.89 1.38
CA ALA A 226 17.67 -9.33 0.92
C ALA A 226 16.51 -9.89 1.74
N ILE A 227 15.87 -9.03 2.55
CA ILE A 227 14.63 -9.34 3.26
C ILE A 227 13.45 -8.98 2.36
N ARG A 228 12.51 -9.91 2.18
CA ARG A 228 11.31 -9.66 1.38
C ARG A 228 10.26 -8.91 2.20
N HIS A 229 9.77 -7.80 1.65
CA HIS A 229 8.53 -7.16 2.05
C HIS A 229 7.48 -7.40 0.98
N THR A 230 6.27 -7.74 1.40
CA THR A 230 5.15 -8.06 0.51
C THR A 230 4.05 -7.01 0.63
N TYR A 231 3.57 -6.57 -0.52
CA TYR A 231 2.46 -5.65 -0.71
C TYR A 231 1.41 -6.38 -1.54
N SER A 232 0.13 -6.23 -1.19
CA SER A 232 -0.95 -6.81 -1.96
C SER A 232 -1.73 -5.72 -2.66
N ARG A 233 -2.07 -5.98 -3.92
CA ARG A 233 -3.00 -5.16 -4.69
C ARG A 233 -4.11 -6.04 -5.25
N PHE A 234 -5.32 -5.53 -5.21
CA PHE A 234 -6.48 -6.09 -5.90
C PHE A 234 -6.98 -5.04 -6.86
#